data_AF-A0A9X6NPY2-F1
#
_entry.id   AF-A0A9X6NPY2-F1
#
_cell.length_a   1.000
_cell.length_b   1.000
_cell.length_c   1.000
_cell.angle_alpha   90.00
_cell.angle_beta   90.00
_cell.angle_gamma   90.00
#
_symmetry.space_group_name_H-M   'P 1'
#
loop_
_entity.id
_entity.type
_entity.pdbx_description
1 polymer ?
#
loop_
_entity_poly.entity_id
_entity_poly.type
_entity_poly.pdbx_seq_one_letter_code
_entity_poly.pdbx_strand_id
1 'polypeptide(L)'
;MFSTTLKHLLKTSGYKPQHFSIHSFRRGAATFAAAAGIFEDVIKAQGTWRSSCYKRYIDRDVELRQQFANQVKEAVSRTLS
;
A
#
# COMPACT_ATOMS: atom_id res chain seq x y z
N MET A 1 -17.55 -15.09 -5.49
CA MET A 1 -17.53 -15.55 -4.10
C MET A 1 -17.04 -14.47 -3.14
N PHE A 2 -15.75 -14.15 -3.06
CA PHE A 2 -15.23 -13.18 -2.06
C PHE A 2 -15.87 -11.78 -2.09
N SER A 3 -16.03 -11.15 -3.27
CA SER A 3 -16.64 -9.82 -3.36
C SER A 3 -18.09 -9.79 -2.86
N THR A 4 -18.85 -10.87 -3.08
CA THR A 4 -20.24 -10.98 -2.61
C THR A 4 -20.29 -11.10 -1.10
N THR A 5 -19.44 -11.96 -0.52
CA THR A 5 -19.30 -12.12 0.94
C THR A 5 -18.87 -10.81 1.61
N LEU A 6 -17.87 -10.12 1.06
CA LEU A 6 -17.41 -8.83 1.57
C LEU A 6 -18.53 -7.78 1.55
N LYS A 7 -19.27 -7.68 0.44
CA LYS A 7 -20.40 -6.73 0.34
C LYS A 7 -21.51 -7.05 1.35
N HIS A 8 -21.78 -8.33 1.58
CA HIS A 8 -22.73 -8.76 2.59
C HIS A 8 -22.29 -8.34 4.00
N LEU A 9 -21.03 -8.64 4.37
CA LEU A 9 -20.46 -8.27 5.66
C LEU A 9 -20.46 -6.75 5.89
N LEU A 10 -20.04 -5.97 4.89
CA LEU A 10 -20.08 -4.51 4.96
C LEU A 10 -21.49 -3.99 5.21
N LYS A 11 -22.49 -4.57 4.53
CA LYS A 11 -23.90 -4.19 4.71
C LYS A 11 -24.39 -4.54 6.12
N THR A 12 -24.06 -5.72 6.64
CA THR A 12 -24.45 -6.13 7.99
C THR A 12 -23.75 -5.32 9.08
N SER A 13 -22.57 -4.78 8.81
CA SER A 13 -21.82 -3.90 9.72
C SER A 13 -22.19 -2.41 9.59
N GLY A 14 -23.23 -2.05 8.82
CA GLY A 14 -23.70 -0.66 8.68
C GLY A 14 -22.92 0.21 7.69
N TYR A 15 -21.97 -0.35 6.95
CA TYR A 15 -21.24 0.36 5.90
C TYR A 15 -21.97 0.30 4.55
N LYS A 16 -21.76 1.31 3.70
CA LYS A 16 -22.27 1.34 2.33
C LYS A 16 -21.34 0.52 1.41
N PRO A 17 -21.73 -0.68 0.93
CA PRO A 17 -20.81 -1.55 0.19
C PRO A 17 -20.33 -0.96 -1.14
N GLN A 18 -21.08 -0.03 -1.73
CA GLN A 18 -20.70 0.67 -2.96
C GLN A 18 -19.43 1.52 -2.84
N HIS A 19 -19.01 1.88 -1.62
CA HIS A 19 -17.77 2.63 -1.39
C HIS A 19 -16.53 1.72 -1.33
N PHE A 20 -16.72 0.39 -1.32
CA PHE A 20 -15.64 -0.57 -1.17
C PHE A 20 -15.56 -1.45 -2.41
N SER A 21 -14.38 -1.44 -3.03
CA SER A 21 -14.08 -2.35 -4.13
C SER A 21 -12.99 -3.33 -3.70
N ILE A 22 -12.97 -4.51 -4.32
CA ILE A 22 -11.84 -5.44 -4.21
C ILE A 22 -10.52 -4.76 -4.58
N HIS A 23 -10.58 -3.83 -5.54
CA HIS A 23 -9.44 -3.05 -5.96
C HIS A 23 -8.91 -2.15 -4.82
N SER A 24 -9.80 -1.53 -4.03
CA SER A 24 -9.43 -0.76 -2.83
C SER A 24 -8.71 -1.63 -1.80
N PHE A 25 -9.17 -2.87 -1.59
CA PHE A 25 -8.50 -3.83 -0.70
C PHE A 25 -7.12 -4.23 -1.21
N ARG A 26 -6.97 -4.46 -2.52
CA ARG A 26 -5.65 -4.73 -3.12
C ARG A 26 -4.69 -3.57 -2.97
N ARG A 27 -5.17 -2.33 -3.11
CA ARG A 27 -4.38 -1.11 -2.83
C ARG A 27 -3.95 -1.05 -1.37
N GLY A 28 -4.90 -1.15 -0.45
CA GLY A 28 -4.63 -1.11 0.99
C GLY A 28 -3.64 -2.21 1.42
N ALA A 29 -3.80 -3.44 0.94
CA ALA A 29 -2.90 -4.54 1.23
C ALA A 29 -1.47 -4.30 0.70
N ALA A 30 -1.33 -3.76 -0.52
CA ALA A 30 -0.03 -3.40 -1.09
C ALA A 30 0.66 -2.31 -0.26
N THR A 31 -0.07 -1.25 0.08
CA THR A 31 0.42 -0.14 0.90
C THR A 31 0.84 -0.62 2.28
N PHE A 32 0.00 -1.42 2.95
CA PHE A 32 0.29 -1.94 4.28
C PHE A 32 1.53 -2.85 4.29
N ALA A 33 1.65 -3.77 3.33
CA ALA A 33 2.82 -4.64 3.22
C ALA A 33 4.11 -3.84 2.97
N ALA A 34 4.05 -2.80 2.12
CA ALA A 34 5.19 -1.92 1.88
C ALA A 34 5.56 -1.13 3.14
N ALA A 35 4.59 -0.60 3.88
CA ALA A 35 4.81 0.09 5.14
C ALA A 35 5.39 -0.83 6.24
N ALA A 36 5.03 -2.12 6.21
CA ALA A 36 5.59 -3.15 7.08
C ALA A 36 7.00 -3.62 6.64
N GLY A 37 7.58 -3.03 5.58
CA GLY A 37 8.93 -3.37 5.10
C GLY A 37 9.01 -4.69 4.33
N ILE A 38 7.88 -5.26 3.88
CA ILE A 38 7.88 -6.47 3.06
C ILE A 38 8.49 -6.14 1.68
N PHE A 39 9.34 -7.04 1.19
CA PHE A 39 10.02 -6.87 -0.09
C PHE A 39 9.04 -6.77 -1.27
N GLU A 40 9.43 -5.94 -2.24
CA GLU A 40 8.65 -5.61 -3.44
C GLU A 40 8.27 -6.85 -4.28
N ASP A 41 9.15 -7.84 -4.38
CA ASP A 41 8.95 -9.10 -5.10
C ASP A 41 7.92 -10.01 -4.41
N VAL A 42 7.96 -10.07 -3.07
CA VAL A 42 6.95 -10.78 -2.25
C VAL A 42 5.59 -10.12 -2.39
N ILE A 43 5.52 -8.79 -2.31
CA ILE A 43 4.28 -8.04 -2.56
C ILE A 43 3.77 -8.33 -3.98
N LYS A 44 4.65 -8.27 -4.98
CA LYS A 44 4.33 -8.56 -6.39
C LYS A 44 3.71 -9.95 -6.56
N ALA A 45 4.33 -10.97 -5.96
CA ALA A 45 3.88 -12.35 -6.00
C ALA A 45 2.53 -12.54 -5.30
N GLN A 46 2.38 -11.98 -4.09
CA GLN A 46 1.16 -12.09 -3.28
C GLN A 46 -0.06 -11.49 -3.98
N GLY A 47 0.12 -10.35 -4.65
CA GLY A 47 -0.96 -9.72 -5.42
C GLY A 47 -1.14 -10.30 -6.82
N THR A 48 -0.41 -11.36 -7.20
CA THR A 48 -0.42 -12.01 -8.54
C THR A 48 -0.18 -11.02 -9.68
N TRP A 49 0.63 -10.00 -9.45
CA TRP A 49 0.91 -8.98 -10.45
C TRP A 49 1.98 -9.45 -11.44
N ARG A 50 1.64 -9.46 -12.72
CA ARG A 50 2.59 -9.84 -13.79
C ARG A 50 3.62 -8.73 -14.05
N SER A 51 3.22 -7.47 -13.93
CA SER A 51 4.07 -6.30 -14.18
C SER A 51 4.33 -5.49 -12.91
N SER A 52 5.14 -4.44 -13.04
CA SER A 52 5.42 -3.45 -12.00
C SER A 52 4.24 -2.51 -11.70
N CYS A 53 3.04 -2.75 -12.26
CA CYS A 53 1.88 -1.89 -12.06
C CYS A 53 1.41 -1.79 -10.60
N TYR A 54 1.75 -2.77 -9.76
CA TYR A 54 1.47 -2.77 -8.32
C TYR A 54 2.16 -1.61 -7.58
N LYS A 55 3.26 -1.07 -8.11
CA LYS A 55 3.94 0.09 -7.51
C LYS A 55 3.03 1.32 -7.40
N ARG A 56 2.05 1.45 -8.32
CA ARG A 56 1.03 2.51 -8.28
C ARG A 56 -0.04 2.30 -7.19
N TYR A 57 -0.11 1.10 -6.63
CA TYR A 57 -1.06 0.73 -5.59
C TYR A 57 -0.50 0.99 -4.19
N ILE A 58 0.82 1.16 -4.06
CA ILE A 58 1.51 1.52 -2.82
C ILE A 58 1.42 3.03 -2.66
N ASP A 59 0.52 3.47 -1.80
CA ASP A 59 0.43 4.86 -1.40
C ASP A 59 1.54 5.15 -0.38
N ARG A 60 2.69 5.64 -0.88
CA ARG A 60 3.77 6.07 0.01
C ARG A 60 3.36 7.41 0.59
N ASP A 61 2.87 7.36 1.81
CA ASP A 61 2.43 8.49 2.62
C ASP A 61 3.45 9.64 2.55
N VAL A 62 2.94 10.87 2.64
CA VAL A 62 3.74 12.10 2.67
C VAL A 62 4.81 12.03 3.75
N GLU A 63 4.49 11.42 4.90
CA GLU A 63 5.41 11.22 6.01
C GLU A 63 6.64 10.41 5.64
N LEU A 64 6.47 9.34 4.86
CA LEU A 64 7.58 8.46 4.44
C LEU A 64 8.52 9.17 3.46
N ARG A 65 7.96 10.05 2.61
CA ARG A 65 8.75 10.91 1.70
C ARG A 65 9.50 11.98 2.48
N GLN A 66 8.88 12.53 3.52
CA GLN A 66 9.52 13.52 4.38
C GLN A 66 10.66 12.90 5.20
N GLN A 67 10.47 11.69 5.73
CA GLN A 67 11.52 10.94 6.42
C GLN A 67 12.70 10.65 5.49
N PHE A 68 12.44 10.21 4.26
CA PHE A 68 13.49 10.01 3.27
C PHE A 68 14.25 11.31 2.97
N ALA A 69 13.54 12.42 2.74
CA ALA A 69 14.16 13.72 2.50
C ALA A 69 15.06 14.16 3.67
N ASN A 70 14.63 13.92 4.91
CA ASN A 70 15.41 14.22 6.09
C ASN A 70 16.67 13.34 6.18
N GLN A 71 16.57 12.03 5.91
CA GLN A 71 17.72 11.12 5.91
C GLN A 71 18.76 11.48 4.85
N VAL A 72 18.31 11.84 3.65
CA VAL A 72 19.21 12.29 2.56
C VAL A 72 19.92 13.59 2.96
N LYS A 73 19.18 14.55 3.54
CA LYS A 73 19.76 15.81 4.02
C LYS A 73 20.87 15.54 5.04
N GLU A 74 20.63 14.68 6.02
CA GLU A 74 21.63 14.33 7.02
C GLU A 74 22.86 13.63 6.42
N ALA A 75 22.66 12.67 5.52
CA ALA A 75 23.76 11.95 4.90
C ALA A 75 24.66 12.90 4.08
N VAL A 76 24.05 13.83 3.35
CA VAL A 76 24.78 14.86 2.58
C VAL A 76 25.56 15.79 3.51
N SER A 77 24.94 16.27 4.60
CA SER A 77 25.61 17.13 5.57
C SER A 77 26.82 16.46 6.23
N ARG A 78 26.76 15.15 6.49
CA ARG A 78 27.89 14.38 7.04
C ARG A 78 29.03 14.13 6.04
N THR A 79 28.74 14.20 4.74
CA THR A 79 29.75 13.95 3.68
C THR A 79 30.50 15.22 3.31
N LEU A 80 29.91 16.39 3.57
CA LEU A 80 30.47 17.71 3.27
C LEU A 80 31.17 18.38 4.47
N SER A 81 31.18 17.72 5.63
CA SER A 81 31.90 18.11 6.85
C SER A 81 33.19 17.33 7.01
#